data_AF-A0A660MH50-F1
#
_entry.id   AF-A0A660MH50-F1
#
_cell.length_a   1.000
_cell.length_b   1.000
_cell.length_c   1.000
_cell.angle_alpha   90.00
_cell.angle_beta   90.00
_cell.angle_gamma   90.00
#
_symmetry.space_group_name_H-M   'P 1'
#
loop_
_entity.id
_entity.type
_entity.pdbx_description
1 polymer ?
#
loop_
_entity_poly.entity_id
_entity_poly.type
_entity_poly.pdbx_seq_one_letter_code
_entity_poly.pdbx_strand_id
1 'polypeptide(L)' 'MAETKKRAELASGEVQAKAAAAARWCGQASDYTARVGGKPWHYLLIPHDEITEALHLRDFLRFAWQADSDA' A
#
# COMPACT_ATOMS: atom_id res chain seq x y z
N MET A 1 -4.99 3.65 1.49
CA MET A 1 -5.59 2.61 0.64
C MET A 1 -4.95 1.27 0.97
N ALA A 2 -5.71 0.19 1.01
CA ALA A 2 -5.17 -1.14 1.31
C ALA A 2 -5.69 -2.15 0.27
N GLU A 3 -4.81 -3.06 -0.15
CA GLU A 3 -5.12 -4.20 -0.99
C GLU A 3 -4.66 -5.47 -0.28
N THR A 4 -5.51 -6.49 -0.28
CA THR A 4 -5.18 -7.80 0.29
C THR A 4 -5.00 -8.81 -0.84
N LYS A 5 -3.97 -9.65 -0.73
CA LYS A 5 -3.66 -10.60 -1.79
C LYS A 5 -3.08 -11.91 -1.25
N LYS A 6 -3.24 -12.99 -2.01
CA LYS A 6 -2.60 -14.27 -1.70
C LYS A 6 -1.10 -14.10 -1.67
N ARG A 7 -0.46 -14.58 -0.60
CA ARG A 7 0.98 -14.45 -0.38
C ARG A 7 1.80 -14.91 -1.59
N ALA A 8 1.43 -16.05 -2.17
CA ALA A 8 2.09 -16.60 -3.34
C ALA A 8 1.95 -15.74 -4.62
N GLU A 9 0.97 -14.85 -4.68
CA GLU A 9 0.72 -13.97 -5.83
C GLU A 9 1.35 -12.58 -5.66
N LEU A 10 1.86 -12.24 -4.48
CA LEU A 10 2.42 -10.91 -4.21
C LEU A 10 3.55 -10.54 -5.16
N ALA A 11 4.41 -11.50 -5.51
CA ALA A 11 5.51 -11.29 -6.44
C ALA A 11 5.10 -11.37 -7.93
N SER A 12 3.82 -11.64 -8.23
CA SER A 12 3.37 -11.72 -9.62
C SER A 12 3.44 -10.35 -10.29
N GLY A 13 3.84 -10.32 -11.56
CA GLY A 13 3.93 -9.06 -12.31
C GLY A 13 2.60 -8.29 -12.38
N GLU A 14 1.47 -9.00 -12.42
CA GLU A 14 0.15 -8.37 -12.38
C GLU A 14 -0.10 -7.63 -11.06
N VAL A 15 0.20 -8.26 -9.91
CA VAL A 15 0.03 -7.65 -8.59
C VAL A 15 0.99 -6.48 -8.41
N GLN A 16 2.24 -6.63 -8.84
CA GLN A 16 3.23 -5.54 -8.77
C GLN A 16 2.86 -4.35 -9.65
N ALA A 17 2.36 -4.58 -10.87
CA ALA A 17 1.89 -3.50 -11.74
C ALA A 17 0.70 -2.74 -11.13
N LYS A 18 -0.26 -3.45 -10.53
CA LYS A 18 -1.39 -2.84 -9.82
C LYS A 18 -0.92 -2.06 -8.59
N ALA A 19 0.01 -2.63 -7.82
CA ALA A 19 0.60 -2.01 -6.64
C ALA A 19 1.32 -0.69 -6.98
N ALA A 20 2.10 -0.67 -8.07
CA ALA A 20 2.77 0.55 -8.54
C ALA A 20 1.77 1.65 -8.94
N ALA A 21 0.69 1.30 -9.65
CA ALA A 21 -0.36 2.26 -10.00
C ALA A 21 -1.09 2.80 -8.75
N ALA A 22 -1.41 1.92 -7.81
CA ALA A 22 -2.03 2.24 -6.53
C ALA A 22 -1.18 3.19 -5.67
N ALA A 23 0.12 2.93 -5.60
CA ALA A 23 1.07 3.77 -4.87
C ALA A 23 1.22 5.15 -5.52
N ARG A 24 1.32 5.21 -6.86
CA ARG A 24 1.35 6.47 -7.60
C ARG A 24 0.12 7.32 -7.30
N TRP A 25 -1.06 6.70 -7.28
CA TRP A 25 -2.29 7.40 -6.92
C TRP A 25 -2.24 7.94 -5.49
N CYS A 26 -1.78 7.15 -4.50
CA CYS A 26 -1.62 7.62 -3.12
C CYS A 26 -0.62 8.78 -3.01
N GLY A 27 0.46 8.78 -3.80
CA GLY A 27 1.39 9.91 -3.89
C GLY A 27 0.69 11.18 -4.35
N GLN A 28 -0.02 11.11 -5.49
CA GLN A 28 -0.77 12.25 -6.02
C GLN A 28 -1.87 12.76 -5.07
N ALA A 29 -2.58 11.84 -4.40
CA ALA A 29 -3.57 12.18 -3.39
C ALA A 29 -2.94 12.85 -2.17
N SER A 30 -1.74 12.42 -1.76
CA SER A 30 -0.97 13.05 -0.69
C SER A 30 -0.54 14.46 -1.06
N ASP A 31 -0.04 14.67 -2.29
CA ASP A 31 0.36 15.99 -2.79
C ASP A 31 -0.79 16.99 -2.75
N TYR A 32 -1.99 16.56 -3.17
CA TYR A 32 -3.18 17.39 -3.07
C TYR A 32 -3.56 17.65 -1.61
N THR A 33 -3.59 16.60 -0.78
CA THR A 33 -4.03 16.68 0.61
C THR A 33 -3.10 17.56 1.47
N ALA A 34 -1.80 17.59 1.16
CA ALA A 34 -0.83 18.48 1.78
C ALA A 34 -1.17 19.97 1.56
N ARG A 35 -1.70 20.34 0.37
CA ARG A 35 -2.09 21.72 0.06
C ARG A 35 -3.29 22.21 0.88
N VAL A 36 -4.09 21.30 1.41
CA VAL A 36 -5.29 21.59 2.20
C VAL A 36 -5.13 21.22 3.69
N GLY A 37 -3.90 20.96 4.14
CA GLY A 37 -3.58 20.67 5.55
C GLY A 37 -4.05 19.31 6.06
N GLY A 38 -4.35 18.36 5.16
CA GLY A 38 -4.75 17.01 5.54
C GLY A 38 -3.56 16.06 5.75
N LYS A 39 -3.87 14.79 6.02
CA LYS A 39 -2.87 13.73 6.26
C LYS A 39 -2.45 13.03 4.96
N PRO A 40 -1.21 12.55 4.85
CA PRO A 40 -0.75 11.81 3.67
C PRO A 40 -1.46 10.45 3.54
N TRP A 41 -1.64 10.02 2.30
CA TRP A 41 -2.15 8.71 1.95
C TRP A 41 -1.02 7.68 1.93
N HIS A 42 -1.28 6.50 2.48
CA HIS A 42 -0.39 5.35 2.39
C HIS A 42 -1.07 4.26 1.58
N TYR A 43 -0.31 3.54 0.76
CA TYR A 43 -0.76 2.32 0.11
C TYR A 43 -0.17 1.11 0.86
N LEU A 44 -1.03 0.16 1.24
CA LEU A 44 -0.64 -1.08 1.91
C LEU A 44 -0.95 -2.26 0.99
N LEU A 45 0.05 -3.11 0.73
CA LEU A 45 -0.13 -4.39 0.03
C LEU A 45 0.04 -5.53 1.04
N ILE A 46 -1.08 -6.07 1.52
CA ILE A 46 -1.12 -6.94 2.70
C ILE A 46 -1.31 -8.40 2.26
N PRO A 47 -0.43 -9.33 2.66
CA PRO A 47 -0.70 -10.77 2.51
C PRO A 47 -1.98 -11.12 3.29
N HIS A 48 -2.95 -11.81 2.69
CA HIS A 48 -4.23 -12.08 3.36
C HIS A 48 -4.09 -12.90 4.65
N ASP A 49 -3.03 -13.69 4.77
CA ASP A 49 -2.74 -14.56 5.92
C ASP A 49 -2.11 -13.80 7.10
N GLU A 50 -1.81 -12.50 6.94
CA GLU A 50 -1.38 -11.61 8.02
C GLU A 50 -2.57 -10.95 8.74
N ILE A 51 -3.79 -11.07 8.20
CA ILE A 51 -4.96 -10.41 8.75
C ILE A 51 -5.60 -11.31 9.80
N THR A 52 -5.55 -10.88 11.05
CA THR A 52 -6.17 -11.55 12.19
C THR A 52 -6.97 -10.55 13.02
N GLU A 53 -7.96 -11.03 13.77
CA GLU A 53 -8.83 -10.17 14.60
C GLU A 53 -8.08 -9.39 15.69
N ALA A 54 -6.87 -9.82 16.05
CA ALA A 54 -6.05 -9.16 17.08
C ALA A 54 -5.33 -7.89 16.58
N LEU A 55 -5.24 -7.67 15.27
CA LEU A 55 -4.46 -6.58 14.70
C LEU A 55 -5.30 -5.33 14.44
N HIS A 56 -4.68 -4.18 14.66
CA HIS A 56 -5.23 -2.87 14.33
C HIS A 56 -4.67 -2.36 13.00
N LEU A 57 -5.34 -1.38 12.39
CA LEU A 57 -4.91 -0.78 11.12
C LEU A 57 -3.44 -0.33 11.12
N ARG A 58 -2.97 0.23 12.25
CA ARG A 58 -1.59 0.70 12.39
C ARG A 58 -0.55 -0.42 12.28
N ASP A 59 -0.92 -1.63 12.66
CA ASP A 59 0.02 -2.77 12.65
C ASP A 59 0.37 -3.15 11.21
N PHE A 60 -0.53 -2.90 10.26
CA PHE A 60 -0.32 -3.14 8.84
C PHE A 60 0.53 -2.06 8.15
N LEU A 61 0.97 -1.01 8.85
CA LEU A 61 1.92 -0.04 8.28
C LEU A 61 3.26 -0.69 7.92
N ARG A 62 3.59 -1.85 8.50
CA ARG A 62 4.73 -2.69 8.08
C ARG A 62 4.63 -3.20 6.63
N PHE A 63 3.44 -3.15 6.03
CA PHE A 63 3.17 -3.47 4.63
C PHE A 63 2.99 -2.23 3.75
N ALA A 64 3.40 -1.06 4.23
CA ALA A 64 3.44 0.13 3.39
C ALA A 64 4.34 -0.14 2.18
N TRP A 65 3.74 -0.01 0.99
CA TRP A 65 4.44 -0.28 -0.25
C TRP A 65 5.54 0.76 -0.45
N GLN A 66 6.76 0.28 -0.64
CA GLN A 66 7.90 1.09 -1.04
C GLN A 66 8.11 0.79 -2.52
N ALA A 67 8.13 1.82 -3.36
CA ALA A 67 8.70 1.64 -4.69
C ALA A 67 10.16 1.25 -4.45
N ASP A 68 10.60 0.11 -4.99
CA ASP A 68 12.03 -0.14 -5.09
C ASP A 68 12.64 1.11 -5.73
N SER A 69 13.45 1.80 -4.92
CA SER A 69 14.02 3.09 -5.26
C SER A 69 15.25 2.89 -6.13
N ASP A 70 15.24 1.93 -7.05
CA ASP A 70 16.38 1.59 -7.89
C ASP A 70 15.92 0.90 -9.19
N ALA A 71 15.68 1.73 -10.21
CA ALA A 71 15.84 1.42 -11.63
C ALA A 71 16.23 2.69 -12.37
#